data_AF-W9TGL1-F1
#
_entry.id   AF-W9TGL1-F1
#
_cell.length_a   1.000
_cell.length_b   1.000
_cell.length_c   1.000
_cell.angle_alpha   90.00
_cell.angle_beta   90.00
_cell.angle_gamma   90.00
#
_symmetry.space_group_name_H-M   'P 1'
#
loop_
_entity.id
_entity.type
_entity.pdbx_description
1 polymer ?
#
loop_
_entity_poly.entity_id
_entity_poly.type
_entity_poly.pdbx_seq_one_letter_code
_entity_poly.pdbx_strand_id
1 'polypeptide(L)'
;MARLMRRQDYLEMEMLLDLSSLLISACLSGIAEQIEVVFSQGHPQVLGQHASIDELIRLNSARWKKTLAVEISYSLEGHDIHFDLLLLFTEDSVELLRRKLAYLMD
;
A
#
# COMPACT_ATOMS: atom_id res chain seq x y z
N MET A 1 20.49 2.35 -12.56
CA MET A 1 20.32 1.04 -13.24
C MET A 1 19.08 1.10 -14.12
N ALA A 2 19.18 1.73 -15.29
CA ALA A 2 18.11 1.73 -16.29
C ALA A 2 18.56 0.86 -17.45
N ARG A 3 18.39 -0.47 -17.31
CA ARG A 3 18.46 -1.37 -18.46
C ARG A 3 17.25 -1.06 -19.34
N LEU A 4 17.47 -0.89 -20.64
CA LEU A 4 16.45 -0.64 -21.66
C LEU A 4 15.30 -1.66 -21.54
N MET A 5 14.24 -1.27 -20.83
CA MET A 5 12.93 -1.92 -20.92
C MET A 5 12.34 -1.59 -22.29
N ARG A 6 11.67 -2.55 -22.94
CA ARG A 6 10.99 -2.25 -24.21
C ARG A 6 9.91 -1.20 -23.92
N ARG A 7 9.68 -0.30 -24.88
CA ARG A 7 8.73 0.81 -24.74
C ARG A 7 7.33 0.37 -24.29
N GLN A 8 6.90 -0.83 -24.69
CA GLN A 8 5.63 -1.43 -24.29
C GLN A 8 5.60 -1.75 -22.79
N ASP A 9 6.64 -2.42 -22.28
CA ASP A 9 6.80 -2.76 -20.87
C ASP A 9 6.80 -1.49 -19.98
N TYR A 10 7.37 -0.39 -20.49
CA TYR A 10 7.36 0.90 -19.80
C TYR A 10 5.95 1.49 -19.70
N LEU A 11 5.20 1.50 -20.80
CA LEU A 11 3.82 2.01 -20.85
C LEU A 11 2.88 1.20 -19.94
N GLU A 12 3.00 -0.13 -19.94
CA GLU A 12 2.21 -1.00 -19.07
C GLU A 12 2.51 -0.75 -17.59
N MET A 13 3.80 -0.60 -17.23
CA MET A 13 4.21 -0.27 -15.87
C MET A 13 3.72 1.11 -15.42
N GLU A 14 3.78 2.10 -16.30
CA GLU A 14 3.30 3.46 -16.02
C GLU A 14 1.79 3.46 -15.75
N MET A 15 1.00 2.78 -16.60
CA MET A 15 -0.45 2.62 -16.36
C MET A 15 -0.76 1.88 -15.06
N LEU A 16 0.02 0.85 -14.72
CA LEU A 16 -0.13 0.13 -13.45
C LEU A 16 0.19 1.04 -12.25
N LEU A 17 1.22 1.87 -12.34
CA LEU A 17 1.57 2.83 -11.31
C LEU A 17 0.52 3.93 -11.15
N ASP A 18 -0.03 4.43 -12.24
CA ASP A 18 -1.11 5.43 -12.22
C ASP A 18 -2.38 4.86 -11.58
N LEU A 19 -2.78 3.65 -11.97
CA LEU A 19 -3.93 2.96 -11.38
C LEU A 19 -3.69 2.69 -9.88
N SER A 20 -2.51 2.19 -9.52
CA SER A 20 -2.15 1.91 -8.12
C SER A 20 -2.17 3.20 -7.29
N SER A 21 -1.63 4.29 -7.84
CA SER A 21 -1.62 5.61 -7.20
C SER A 21 -3.04 6.11 -6.92
N LEU A 22 -3.94 5.98 -7.90
CA LEU A 22 -5.34 6.36 -7.76
C LEU A 22 -6.03 5.56 -6.66
N LEU A 23 -5.86 4.22 -6.65
CA LEU A 23 -6.50 3.33 -5.67
C LEU A 23 -5.95 3.55 -4.26
N ILE A 24 -4.63 3.68 -4.12
CA ILE A 24 -3.98 3.97 -2.84
C ILE A 24 -4.45 5.32 -2.31
N SER A 25 -4.48 6.36 -3.15
CA SER A 25 -4.91 7.69 -2.75
C SER A 25 -6.37 7.71 -2.30
N ALA A 26 -7.28 7.10 -3.07
CA ALA A 26 -8.69 7.03 -2.72
C ALA A 26 -8.93 6.28 -1.39
N CYS A 27 -8.25 5.14 -1.21
CA CYS A 27 -8.34 4.37 0.02
C CYS A 27 -7.79 5.15 1.23
N LEU A 28 -6.57 5.68 1.12
CA LEU A 28 -5.94 6.44 2.20
C LEU A 28 -6.71 7.70 2.54
N SER A 29 -7.30 8.39 1.56
CA SER A 29 -8.19 9.54 1.80
C SER A 29 -9.43 9.15 2.60
N GLY A 30 -10.11 8.06 2.24
CA GLY A 30 -11.29 7.58 2.98
C GLY A 30 -10.96 7.15 4.41
N ILE A 31 -9.77 6.57 4.64
CA ILE A 31 -9.29 6.26 5.99
C ILE A 31 -8.96 7.55 6.75
N ALA A 32 -8.22 8.47 6.12
CA ALA A 32 -7.76 9.72 6.70
C ALA A 32 -8.92 10.57 7.22
N GLU A 33 -9.98 10.68 6.42
CA GLU A 33 -11.21 11.40 6.77
C GLU A 33 -11.88 10.78 8.01
N GLN A 34 -12.06 9.46 8.03
CA GLN A 34 -12.72 8.77 9.14
C GLN A 34 -11.96 8.86 10.47
N ILE A 35 -10.64 8.95 10.44
CA ILE A 35 -9.80 9.02 11.64
C ILE A 35 -9.24 10.43 11.88
N GLU A 36 -9.69 11.43 11.13
CA GLU A 36 -9.27 12.84 11.18
C GLU A 36 -7.74 13.06 11.14
N VAL A 37 -6.98 12.23 10.42
CA VAL A 37 -5.52 12.40 10.27
C VAL A 37 -5.16 12.90 8.87
N VAL A 38 -3.98 13.50 8.76
CA VAL A 38 -3.37 13.78 7.46
C VAL A 38 -2.21 12.80 7.27
N PHE A 39 -2.33 11.89 6.30
CA PHE A 39 -1.23 11.01 5.93
C PHE A 39 -0.19 11.76 5.09
N SER A 40 1.09 11.56 5.40
CA SER A 40 2.17 11.95 4.49
C SER A 40 2.35 10.85 3.44
N GLN A 41 2.04 11.17 2.18
CA GLN A 41 2.10 10.22 1.07
C GLN A 41 3.44 10.35 0.33
N GLY A 42 4.17 9.24 0.23
CA GLY A 42 5.35 9.13 -0.64
C GLY A 42 4.95 8.80 -2.07
N HIS A 43 5.90 8.93 -3.02
CA HIS A 43 5.66 8.47 -4.39
C HIS A 43 5.54 6.94 -4.42
N PRO A 44 4.55 6.35 -5.14
CA PRO A 44 4.45 4.91 -5.32
C PRO A 44 5.75 4.32 -5.87
N GLN A 45 6.12 3.14 -5.40
CA GLN A 45 7.32 2.45 -5.85
C GLN A 45 7.02 0.99 -6.18
N VAL A 46 7.62 0.50 -7.27
CA VAL A 46 7.63 -0.92 -7.60
C VAL A 46 8.65 -1.61 -6.72
N LEU A 47 8.20 -2.43 -5.78
CA LEU A 47 9.08 -3.15 -4.86
C LEU A 47 9.68 -4.42 -5.49
N GLY A 48 8.97 -5.02 -6.44
CA GLY A 48 9.44 -6.19 -7.20
C GLY A 48 8.40 -6.62 -8.24
N GLN A 49 8.88 -7.28 -9.29
CA GLN A 49 8.02 -7.95 -10.28
C GLN A 49 8.37 -9.43 -10.26
N HIS A 50 7.37 -10.29 -10.17
CA HIS A 50 7.57 -11.75 -10.01
C HIS A 50 8.37 -12.13 -8.75
N ALA A 51 8.39 -11.25 -7.73
CA ALA A 51 9.01 -11.50 -6.44
C ALA A 51 7.95 -11.98 -5.44
N SER A 52 8.32 -12.91 -4.56
CA SER A 52 7.42 -13.32 -3.47
C SER A 52 7.34 -12.23 -2.39
N ILE A 53 6.19 -12.13 -1.71
CA ILE A 53 6.01 -11.20 -0.59
C ILE A 53 7.05 -11.48 0.52
N ASP A 54 7.35 -12.75 0.79
CA ASP A 54 8.41 -13.15 1.73
C ASP A 54 9.78 -12.52 1.40
N GLU A 55 10.12 -12.45 0.12
CA GLU A 55 11.36 -11.85 -0.36
C GLU A 55 11.38 -10.33 -0.12
N LEU A 56 10.25 -9.66 -0.37
CA LEU A 56 10.10 -8.21 -0.14
C LEU A 56 10.15 -7.86 1.36
N ILE A 57 9.56 -8.70 2.22
CA ILE A 57 9.53 -8.50 3.67
C ILE A 57 10.91 -8.74 4.29
N ARG A 58 11.64 -9.79 3.86
CA ARG A 58 13.00 -10.10 4.37
C ARG A 58 13.98 -8.94 4.18
N LEU A 59 13.86 -8.16 3.10
CA LEU A 59 14.70 -6.98 2.87
C LEU A 59 14.50 -5.89 3.94
N ASN A 60 13.34 -5.86 4.59
CA ASN A 60 12.96 -4.83 5.56
C ASN A 60 12.91 -5.34 7.02
N SER A 61 13.17 -6.62 7.26
CA SER A 61 13.01 -7.26 8.59
C SER A 61 13.98 -6.72 9.65
N ALA A 62 15.09 -6.09 9.25
CA ALA A 62 16.00 -5.43 10.19
C ALA A 62 15.44 -4.13 10.78
N ARG A 63 14.46 -3.51 10.12
CA ARG A 63 13.92 -2.18 10.50
C ARG A 63 12.67 -2.27 11.38
N TRP A 64 11.85 -3.31 11.23
CA TRP A 64 10.57 -3.45 11.96
C TRP A 64 10.54 -4.76 12.75
N LYS A 65 10.32 -4.67 14.07
CA LYS A 65 10.22 -5.85 14.96
C LYS A 65 8.82 -6.48 14.91
N LYS A 66 7.79 -5.67 14.78
CA LYS A 66 6.39 -6.06 14.58
C LYS A 66 5.71 -5.06 13.65
N THR A 67 4.85 -5.59 12.78
CA THR A 67 4.07 -4.82 11.82
C THR A 67 2.65 -5.35 11.85
N LEU A 68 1.68 -4.46 11.99
CA LEU A 68 0.28 -4.80 11.76
C LEU A 68 0.03 -4.65 10.25
N ALA A 69 -0.38 -5.73 9.61
CA ALA A 69 -0.80 -5.72 8.22
C ALA A 69 -2.33 -5.78 8.15
N VAL A 70 -2.94 -4.87 7.41
CA VAL A 70 -4.34 -4.93 7.02
C VAL A 70 -4.39 -5.21 5.54
N GLU A 71 -5.04 -6.31 5.16
CA GLU A 71 -5.23 -6.72 3.78
C GLU A 71 -6.66 -6.39 3.34
N ILE A 72 -6.76 -5.77 2.17
CA ILE A 72 -8.02 -5.45 1.52
C ILE A 72 -7.98 -6.09 0.14
N SER A 73 -8.65 -7.22 0.00
CA SER A 73 -8.84 -7.89 -1.28
C SER A 73 -10.05 -7.31 -2.00
N TYR A 74 -9.88 -6.99 -3.29
CA TYR A 74 -10.96 -6.47 -4.13
C TYR A 74 -10.85 -7.00 -5.55
N SER A 75 -11.99 -7.05 -6.23
CA SER A 75 -12.12 -7.50 -7.61
C SER A 75 -12.91 -6.47 -8.41
N LEU A 76 -12.66 -6.39 -9.71
CA LEU A 76 -13.44 -5.55 -10.60
C LEU A 76 -14.62 -6.34 -11.18
N GLU A 77 -15.85 -5.84 -10.99
CA GLU A 77 -17.05 -6.51 -11.51
C GLU A 77 -16.96 -6.69 -13.03
N GLY A 78 -17.26 -7.89 -13.52
CA GLY A 78 -17.18 -8.23 -14.94
C GLY A 78 -15.76 -8.52 -15.45
N HIS A 79 -14.75 -8.49 -14.59
CA HIS A 79 -13.37 -8.82 -14.95
C HIS A 79 -12.79 -9.89 -14.02
N ASP A 80 -12.07 -10.86 -14.60
CA ASP A 80 -11.35 -11.88 -13.83
C ASP A 80 -9.98 -11.34 -13.37
N ILE A 81 -10.03 -10.30 -12.53
CA ILE A 81 -8.85 -9.64 -11.96
C ILE A 81 -9.09 -9.45 -10.47
N HIS A 82 -8.12 -9.93 -9.69
CA HIS A 82 -8.07 -9.76 -8.24
C HIS A 82 -6.88 -8.88 -7.86
N PHE A 83 -7.11 -8.02 -6.89
CA PHE A 83 -6.11 -7.12 -6.34
C PHE A 83 -6.10 -7.24 -4.83
N ASP A 84 -4.91 -7.18 -4.25
CA ASP A 84 -4.72 -7.09 -2.80
C ASP A 84 -4.01 -5.79 -2.46
N LEU A 85 -4.65 -4.98 -1.60
CA LEU A 85 -4.03 -3.81 -1.01
C LEU A 85 -3.61 -4.15 0.42
N LEU A 86 -2.30 -4.08 0.69
CA LEU A 86 -1.75 -4.25 2.03
C LEU A 86 -1.37 -2.89 2.64
N LEU A 87 -1.94 -2.59 3.79
CA LEU A 87 -1.56 -1.46 4.64
C LEU A 87 -0.69 -1.97 5.79
N LEU A 88 0.55 -1.49 5.86
CA LEU A 88 1.52 -1.90 6.87
C LEU A 88 1.73 -0.79 7.89
N PHE A 89 1.37 -1.05 9.14
CA PHE A 89 1.53 -0.13 10.26
C PHE A 89 2.74 -0.52 11.11
N THR A 90 3.58 0.44 11.43
CA THR A 90 4.68 0.25 12.38
C THR A 90 4.12 0.06 13.78
N GLU A 91 4.85 -0.66 14.65
CA GLU A 91 4.45 -0.90 16.05
C GLU A 91 4.03 0.40 16.77
N ASP A 92 4.83 1.46 16.65
CA ASP A 92 4.55 2.75 17.31
C ASP A 92 3.28 3.43 16.77
N SER A 93 2.97 3.26 15.49
CA SER A 93 1.79 3.87 14.87
C SER A 93 0.47 3.23 15.32
N VAL A 94 0.48 1.94 15.65
CA VAL A 94 -0.72 1.20 16.07
C VAL A 94 -1.24 1.71 17.40
N GLU A 95 -0.36 1.94 18.38
CA GLU A 95 -0.78 2.44 19.69
C GLU A 95 -1.34 3.87 19.59
N LEU A 96 -0.73 4.72 18.74
CA LEU A 96 -1.25 6.06 18.47
C LEU A 96 -2.64 6.02 17.81
N LEU A 97 -2.80 5.18 16.80
CA LEU A 97 -4.07 5.00 16.08
C LEU A 97 -5.17 4.51 17.02
N ARG A 98 -4.86 3.51 17.86
CA ARG A 98 -5.81 2.96 18.84
C ARG A 98 -6.35 4.02 19.80
N ARG A 99 -5.48 4.89 20.33
CA ARG A 99 -5.89 5.99 21.21
C ARG A 99 -6.80 6.99 20.51
N LYS A 100 -6.48 7.31 19.25
CA LYS A 100 -7.28 8.23 18.46
C LYS A 100 -8.67 7.68 18.16
N LEU A 101 -8.75 6.40 17.76
CA LEU A 101 -10.01 5.72 17.53
C LEU A 101 -10.86 5.65 18.79
N ALA A 102 -10.28 5.35 19.95
CA ALA A 102 -11.02 5.34 21.21
C ALA A 102 -11.68 6.70 21.49
N TYR A 103 -10.96 7.81 21.28
CA TYR A 103 -11.52 9.15 21.44
C TYR A 103 -12.65 9.48 20.44
N LEU A 104 -12.57 9.00 19.20
CA LEU A 104 -13.60 9.25 18.17
C LEU A 104 -14.86 8.40 18.35
N MET A 105 -14.78 7.30 19.11
CA MET A 105 -15.91 6.38 19.35
C MET A 105 -16.66 6.68 20.65
N ASP A 106 -16.12 7.56 21.49
CA ASP A 106 -16.77 8.10 22.70
C ASP A 106 -17.62 9.34 22.36
#